data_AF-A0A6V7LNP5-F1
#
_entry.id   AF-A0A6V7LNP5-F1
#
_cell.length_a   1.000
_cell.length_b   1.000
_cell.length_c   1.000
_cell.angle_alpha   90.00
_cell.angle_beta   90.00
_cell.angle_gamma   90.00
#
_symmetry.space_group_name_H-M   'P 1'
#
loop_
_entity.id
_entity.type
_entity.pdbx_description
1 polymer ?
#
loop_
_entity_poly.entity_id
_entity_poly.type
_entity_poly.pdbx_seq_one_letter_code
_entity_poly.pdbx_strand_id
1 'polypeptide(L)' 'MAGEQQQFFLKWNDFQSNMVSSFKHLRDEKSFTDVTLACDGQTCKAHKMVLSACSPYFKTLLE' A
#
# COMPACT_ATOMS: atom_id res chain seq x y z
N MET A 1 -40.22 -21.23 14.29
CA MET A 1 -38.88 -21.22 14.91
C MET A 1 -37.99 -20.40 13.99
N ALA A 2 -37.68 -19.15 14.35
CA ALA A 2 -36.80 -18.31 13.54
C ALA A 2 -35.38 -18.90 13.66
N GLY A 3 -34.81 -19.34 12.54
CA GLY A 3 -33.44 -19.88 12.52
C GLY A 3 -32.46 -18.78 12.91
N GLU A 4 -31.67 -19.00 13.95
CA GLU A 4 -30.62 -18.08 14.37
C GLU A 4 -29.60 -17.92 13.24
N GLN A 5 -29.39 -16.69 12.78
CA GLN A 5 -28.39 -16.38 11.76
C GLN A 5 -26.99 -16.45 12.40
N GLN A 6 -26.23 -17.49 12.09
CA GLN A 6 -24.83 -17.59 12.50
C GLN A 6 -24.00 -16.52 11.79
N GLN A 7 -23.30 -15.69 12.57
CA GLN A 7 -22.33 -14.74 12.05
C GLN A 7 -20.93 -15.37 12.10
N PHE A 8 -20.24 -15.35 10.96
CA PHE A 8 -18.86 -15.82 10.84
C PHE A 8 -17.91 -14.64 10.68
N PHE A 9 -16.77 -14.69 11.38
CA PHE A 9 -15.69 -13.72 11.22
C PHE A 9 -14.48 -14.41 10.61
N LEU A 10 -14.17 -14.06 9.36
CA LEU A 10 -12.99 -14.57 8.67
C LEU A 10 -11.83 -13.60 8.89
N LYS A 11 -10.74 -14.10 9.45
CA LYS A 11 -9.49 -13.37 9.60
C LYS A 11 -8.39 -14.11 8.85
N TRP A 12 -7.74 -13.42 7.93
CA TRP A 12 -6.47 -13.90 7.38
C TRP A 12 -5.33 -13.40 8.27
N ASN A 13 -4.77 -14.31 9.06
CA ASN A 13 -3.78 -13.96 10.08
C ASN A 13 -2.52 -13.31 9.49
N ASP A 14 -2.11 -13.71 8.29
CA ASP A 14 -0.90 -13.23 7.64
C ASP A 14 -1.14 -12.09 6.64
N PHE A 15 -2.36 -11.55 6.56
CA PHE A 15 -2.72 -10.53 5.57
C PHE A 15 -1.76 -9.33 5.60
N GLN A 16 -1.46 -8.80 6.79
CA GLN A 16 -0.57 -7.64 6.93
C GLN A 16 0.83 -7.95 6.38
N SER A 17 1.44 -9.05 6.80
CA SER A 17 2.78 -9.46 6.38
C SER A 17 2.85 -9.70 4.87
N ASN A 18 1.83 -10.37 4.33
CA ASN A 18 1.72 -10.63 2.89
C ASN A 18 1.56 -9.34 2.09
N MET A 19 0.74 -8.39 2.56
CA MET A 19 0.57 -7.09 1.91
C MET A 19 1.87 -6.29 1.90
N VAL A 20 2.59 -6.21 3.03
CA VAL A 20 3.88 -5.50 3.10
C VAL A 20 4.91 -6.13 2.16
N SER A 21 5.00 -7.46 2.13
CA SER A 21 5.88 -8.19 1.21
C SER A 21 5.53 -7.90 -0.25
N SER A 22 4.24 -7.98 -0.60
CA SER A 22 3.77 -7.71 -1.96
C SER A 22 4.11 -6.29 -2.43
N PHE A 23 3.85 -5.26 -1.61
CA PHE A 23 4.20 -3.87 -1.96
C PHE A 23 5.70 -3.65 -2.09
N LYS A 24 6.51 -4.36 -1.29
CA LYS A 24 7.97 -4.35 -1.46
C LYS A 24 8.36 -4.89 -2.84
N HIS A 25 7.81 -6.04 -3.25
CA HIS A 25 8.08 -6.62 -4.57
C HIS A 25 7.65 -5.68 -5.71
N LEU A 26 6.44 -5.10 -5.62
CA LEU A 26 5.95 -4.14 -6.62
C LEU A 26 6.87 -2.93 -6.76
N ARG A 27 7.44 -2.44 -5.65
CA ARG A 27 8.39 -1.33 -5.67
C ARG A 27 9.72 -1.74 -6.31
N ASP A 28 10.24 -2.91 -5.94
CA ASP A 28 11.51 -3.41 -6.44
C ASP A 28 11.43 -3.69 -7.97
N GLU A 29 10.28 -4.17 -8.46
CA GLU A 29 10.00 -4.34 -9.89
C GLU A 29 9.57 -3.05 -10.62
N LYS A 30 9.35 -1.95 -9.89
CA LYS A 30 8.81 -0.69 -10.42
C LYS A 30 7.43 -0.87 -11.10
N SER A 31 6.67 -1.86 -10.65
CA SER A 31 5.32 -2.17 -11.13
C SER A 31 4.30 -1.23 -10.50
N PHE A 32 3.37 -0.72 -11.31
CA PHE A 32 2.29 0.21 -10.89
C PHE A 32 2.78 1.49 -10.20
N THR A 33 4.04 1.89 -10.40
CA THR A 33 4.54 3.18 -9.90
C THR A 33 3.91 4.31 -10.69
N ASP A 34 3.35 5.28 -9.99
CA ASP A 34 2.57 6.41 -10.53
C ASP A 34 3.20 7.77 -10.17
N VAL A 35 4.33 7.77 -9.46
CA VAL A 35 5.15 8.96 -9.18
C VAL A 35 6.63 8.68 -9.36
N THR A 36 7.37 9.69 -9.79
CA THR A 36 8.84 9.70 -9.82
C THR A 36 9.33 10.87 -8.98
N LEU A 37 10.11 10.59 -7.94
CA LEU A 37 10.79 11.60 -7.13
C LEU A 37 12.16 11.88 -7.75
N ALA A 38 12.54 13.16 -7.84
CA ALA A 38 13.85 13.57 -8.32
C ALA A 38 14.57 14.41 -7.25
N CYS A 39 15.82 14.08 -6.93
CA CYS A 39 16.65 14.79 -5.96
C CYS A 39 18.13 14.60 -6.30
N ASP A 40 18.94 15.66 -6.25
CA ASP A 40 20.39 15.64 -6.52
C ASP A 40 20.79 14.86 -7.78
N GLY A 41 20.05 15.05 -8.88
CA GLY A 41 20.29 14.38 -10.16
C GLY A 41 19.91 12.90 -10.19
N GLN A 42 19.39 12.34 -9.10
CA GLN A 42 18.86 10.99 -9.03
C GLN A 42 17.34 10.98 -9.16
N THR A 43 16.80 9.85 -9.63
CA THR A 43 15.36 9.63 -9.73
C THR A 43 14.95 8.32 -9.08
N CYS A 44 13.78 8.30 -8.45
CA CYS A 44 13.22 7.14 -7.78
C CYS A 44 11.74 7.00 -8.14
N LYS A 45 11.34 5.87 -8.74
CA LYS A 45 9.93 5.54 -8.98
C LYS A 45 9.31 4.96 -7.73
N ALA A 46 8.10 5.40 -7.41
CA ALA A 46 7.39 5.00 -6.20
C ALA A 46 5.86 4.98 -6.42
N HIS A 47 5.13 4.57 -5.38
CA HIS A 47 3.67 4.55 -5.35
C HIS A 47 3.15 5.73 -4.54
N LYS A 48 2.35 6.61 -5.15
CA LYS A 48 1.74 7.78 -4.49
C LYS A 48 0.97 7.37 -3.26
N MET A 49 0.12 6.36 -3.37
CA MET A 49 -0.70 5.85 -2.26
C MET A 49 0.15 5.50 -1.04
N VAL A 50 1.26 4.79 -1.22
CA VAL A 50 2.14 4.38 -0.12
C VAL A 50 2.84 5.60 0.49
N LEU A 51 3.34 6.53 -0.35
CA LEU A 51 3.98 7.76 0.14
C LEU A 51 3.00 8.65 0.93
N SER A 52 1.78 8.84 0.43
CA SER A 52 0.73 9.62 1.10
C SER A 52 0.27 8.98 2.41
N ALA A 53 0.21 7.65 2.48
CA ALA A 53 -0.15 6.94 3.71
C ALA A 53 0.92 7.06 4.80
N CYS A 54 2.21 7.16 4.42
CA CYS A 54 3.33 7.15 5.35
C CYS A 54 3.92 8.54 5.66
N SER A 55 3.55 9.59 4.93
CA SER A 55 4.11 10.93 5.09
C SER A 55 3.06 12.02 4.86
N PRO A 56 2.72 12.83 5.88
CA PRO A 56 1.80 13.96 5.71
C PRO A 56 2.28 14.96 4.65
N TYR A 57 3.59 15.16 4.52
CA TYR A 57 4.17 16.01 3.48
C TYR A 57 3.86 15.48 2.08
N PHE A 58 4.15 14.19 1.84
CA PHE A 58 3.85 13.60 0.52
C PHE A 58 2.36 13.50 0.25
N LYS A 59 1.54 13.30 1.30
CA LYS A 59 0.09 13.37 1.17
C LYS A 59 -0.36 14.72 0.63
N THR A 60 0.05 15.82 1.26
CA THR A 60 -0.30 17.18 0.82
C THR A 60 0.33 17.55 -0.53
N LEU A 61 1.46 16.96 -0.89
CA LEU A 61 2.12 17.24 -2.17
C LEU A 61 1.49 16.48 -3.36
N LEU A 62 0.94 15.29 -3.13
CA LEU A 62 0.47 14.37 -4.18
C LEU A 62 -1.05 14.28 -4.31
N GLU A 63 -1.79 14.77 -3.32
CA GLU A 63 -3.25 15.00 -3.33
C GLU A 63 -3.55 16.48 -3.56
#